data_AF-A0A9R1I5H5-F1
#
_entry.id   AF-A0A9R1I5H5-F1
#
_cell.length_a   1.000
_cell.length_b   1.000
_cell.length_c   1.000
_cell.angle_alpha   90.00
_cell.angle_beta   90.00
_cell.angle_gamma   90.00
#
_symmetry.space_group_name_H-M   'P 1'
#
loop_
_entity.id
_entity.type
_entity.pdbx_description
1 polymer ?
#
loop_
_entity_poly.entity_id
_entity_poly.type
_entity_poly.pdbx_seq_one_letter_code
_entity_poly.pdbx_strand_id
1 'polypeptide(L)'
;MAPRKKRKSAPPETVSTTVHDLPDSLLQYVLSFLPAQAAVRTCVLARRWRHLWRSTTGLRIVGLDDDEENVPVQDLRKFVEHLLMLRERTDLESVEMKFYSCSEGEMPYVNLWIRFAVICKVRVLTLHILEDDYLPLDDLPLVSLHLKTLDLYGLILEKSFLDFASCPALENLKMNDCKINGWKISSLSLKHLSITSCFCDPDSRLRISTPGLVSLKLDCFVGKTPFLENMPLL
;
A
#
# COMPACT_ATOMS: atom_id res chain seq x y z
N MET A 1 17.55 -47.79 61.14
CA MET A 1 17.19 -46.47 60.56
C MET A 1 17.93 -46.34 59.23
N ALA A 2 17.26 -46.52 58.08
CA ALA A 2 17.87 -46.42 56.75
C ALA A 2 17.41 -45.13 56.05
N PRO A 3 18.27 -44.39 55.34
CA PRO A 3 17.88 -43.11 54.74
C PRO A 3 17.15 -43.34 53.41
N ARG A 4 15.99 -42.68 53.26
CA ARG A 4 15.19 -42.67 52.03
C ARG A 4 15.91 -41.86 50.93
N LYS A 5 16.17 -42.49 49.77
CA LYS A 5 16.62 -41.81 48.55
C LYS A 5 15.52 -40.89 48.02
N LYS A 6 15.79 -39.58 47.94
CA LYS A 6 14.96 -38.62 47.17
C LYS A 6 15.16 -38.85 45.67
N ARG A 7 14.08 -39.12 44.93
CA ARG A 7 14.06 -39.11 43.46
C ARG A 7 14.26 -37.66 43.00
N LYS A 8 15.29 -37.42 42.20
CA LYS A 8 15.42 -36.17 41.43
C LYS A 8 14.38 -36.19 40.31
N SER A 9 13.44 -35.26 40.32
CA SER A 9 12.56 -34.99 39.18
C SER A 9 13.38 -34.33 38.07
N ALA A 10 13.19 -34.78 36.83
CA ALA A 10 13.75 -34.14 35.65
C ALA A 10 13.22 -32.70 35.51
N PRO A 11 14.01 -31.75 34.97
CA PRO A 11 13.52 -30.41 34.71
C PRO A 11 12.42 -30.48 33.63
N PRO A 12 11.43 -29.56 33.65
CA PRO A 12 10.47 -29.47 32.56
C PRO A 12 11.24 -29.11 31.28
N GLU A 13 11.00 -29.88 30.21
CA GLU A 13 11.45 -29.52 28.87
C GLU A 13 10.75 -28.22 28.49
N THR A 14 11.44 -27.09 28.72
CA THR A 14 11.11 -25.84 28.06
C THR A 14 11.41 -26.05 26.58
N VAL A 15 10.37 -26.42 25.82
CA VAL A 15 10.39 -26.35 24.36
C VAL A 15 10.57 -24.87 24.03
N SER A 16 11.82 -24.44 23.94
CA SER A 16 12.20 -23.14 23.43
C SER A 16 11.89 -23.17 21.94
N THR A 17 10.68 -22.78 21.55
CA THR A 17 10.34 -22.49 20.16
C THR A 17 11.18 -21.28 19.75
N THR A 18 12.33 -21.54 19.15
CA THR A 18 13.18 -20.49 18.62
C THR A 18 12.58 -19.99 17.31
N VAL A 19 12.85 -18.74 16.94
CA VAL A 19 12.42 -18.18 15.64
C VAL A 19 12.90 -19.04 14.46
N HIS A 20 13.93 -19.87 14.66
CA HIS A 20 14.45 -20.81 13.68
C HIS A 20 13.52 -22.01 13.39
N ASP A 21 12.57 -22.30 14.29
CA ASP A 21 11.64 -23.44 14.17
C ASP A 21 10.37 -23.10 13.36
N LEU A 22 10.13 -21.82 13.06
CA LEU A 22 8.99 -21.37 12.26
C LEU A 22 9.10 -21.83 10.80
N PRO A 23 8.02 -22.27 10.12
CA PRO A 23 8.00 -22.53 8.67
C PRO A 23 8.28 -21.28 7.82
N ASP A 24 8.77 -21.47 6.59
CA ASP A 24 9.14 -20.35 5.69
C ASP A 24 7.95 -19.42 5.42
N SER A 25 6.74 -19.96 5.32
CA SER A 25 5.52 -19.20 5.13
C SER A 25 5.23 -18.22 6.28
N LEU A 26 5.49 -18.62 7.52
CA LEU A 26 5.31 -17.74 8.69
C LEU A 26 6.41 -16.68 8.74
N LEU A 27 7.64 -17.03 8.36
CA LEU A 27 8.73 -16.07 8.27
C LEU A 27 8.46 -15.02 7.17
N GLN A 28 7.99 -15.44 5.99
CA GLN A 28 7.55 -14.52 4.93
C GLN A 28 6.41 -13.61 5.38
N TYR A 29 5.46 -14.15 6.14
CA TYR A 29 4.37 -13.36 6.72
C TYR A 29 4.91 -12.32 7.71
N VAL A 30 5.82 -12.68 8.61
CA VAL A 30 6.47 -11.71 9.51
C VAL A 30 7.22 -10.63 8.72
N LEU A 31 8.01 -11.02 7.71
CA LEU A 31 8.76 -10.09 6.86
C LEU A 31 7.84 -9.15 6.07
N SER A 32 6.61 -9.56 5.76
CA SER A 32 5.64 -8.73 5.04
C SER A 32 5.21 -7.48 5.82
N PHE A 33 5.39 -7.47 7.15
CA PHE A 33 5.10 -6.33 8.01
C PHE A 33 6.29 -5.37 8.16
N LEU A 34 7.49 -5.75 7.76
CA LEU A 34 8.67 -4.91 7.90
C LEU A 34 8.81 -3.96 6.71
N PRO A 35 9.41 -2.76 6.91
CA PRO A 35 9.97 -2.00 5.80
C PRO A 35 10.89 -2.90 4.96
N ALA A 36 10.84 -2.76 3.64
CA ALA A 36 11.55 -3.62 2.71
C ALA A 36 13.06 -3.67 2.99
N GLN A 37 13.64 -2.56 3.41
CA GLN A 37 15.04 -2.41 3.81
C GLN A 37 15.34 -3.31 5.02
N ALA A 38 14.47 -3.30 6.04
CA ALA A 38 14.59 -4.15 7.21
C ALA A 38 14.38 -5.63 6.85
N ALA A 39 13.39 -5.93 6.01
CA ALA A 39 13.14 -7.29 5.53
C ALA A 39 14.37 -7.86 4.79
N VAL A 40 14.99 -7.08 3.89
CA VAL A 40 16.23 -7.48 3.21
C VAL A 40 17.38 -7.63 4.20
N ARG A 41 17.51 -6.76 5.21
CA ARG A 41 18.56 -6.88 6.24
C ARG A 41 18.47 -8.18 7.03
N THR A 42 17.27 -8.77 7.22
CA THR A 42 17.13 -10.06 7.91
C THR A 42 17.88 -11.21 7.22
N CYS A 43 18.27 -11.06 5.94
CA CYS A 43 19.09 -12.03 5.21
C CYS A 43 20.38 -12.43 5.92
N VAL A 44 20.94 -11.54 6.74
CA VAL A 44 22.20 -11.79 7.44
C VAL A 44 22.02 -12.65 8.70
N LEU A 45 20.79 -12.83 9.20
CA LEU A 45 20.51 -13.53 10.45
C LEU A 45 20.74 -15.05 10.32
N ALA A 46 20.41 -15.64 9.18
CA ALA A 46 20.78 -17.01 8.84
C ALA A 46 20.59 -17.28 7.34
N ARG A 47 21.25 -18.34 6.82
CA ARG A 47 21.19 -18.73 5.40
C ARG A 47 19.77 -18.89 4.88
N ARG A 48 18.86 -19.36 5.74
CA ARG A 48 17.43 -19.55 5.45
C ARG A 48 16.71 -18.24 5.09
N TRP A 49 17.07 -17.11 5.72
CA TRP A 49 16.42 -15.82 5.53
C TRP A 49 16.82 -15.11 4.23
N ARG A 50 17.94 -15.53 3.63
CA ARG A 50 18.58 -14.85 2.48
C ARG A 50 17.65 -14.62 1.29
N HIS A 51 16.65 -15.47 1.11
CA HIS A 51 15.76 -15.45 -0.04
C HIS A 51 14.29 -15.20 0.31
N LEU A 52 13.90 -15.25 1.58
CA LEU A 52 12.50 -15.20 1.99
C LEU A 52 11.84 -13.86 1.63
N TRP A 53 12.55 -12.75 1.79
CA TRP A 53 12.06 -11.42 1.43
C TRP A 53 11.67 -11.29 -0.06
N ARG A 54 12.22 -12.13 -0.95
CA ARG A 54 11.95 -12.03 -2.40
C ARG A 54 10.55 -12.47 -2.78
N SER A 55 9.88 -13.23 -1.92
CA SER A 55 8.56 -13.81 -2.16
C SER A 55 7.52 -13.37 -1.12
N THR A 56 7.84 -12.37 -0.28
CA THR A 56 6.89 -11.84 0.71
C THR A 56 5.69 -11.21 0.04
N THR A 57 4.48 -11.50 0.52
CA THR A 57 3.25 -10.98 -0.06
C THR A 57 2.98 -9.52 0.28
N GLY A 58 3.65 -8.96 1.29
CA GLY A 58 3.64 -7.54 1.61
C GLY A 58 4.94 -6.87 1.20
N LEU A 59 4.83 -5.66 0.66
CA LEU A 59 5.95 -4.80 0.31
C LEU A 59 5.72 -3.40 0.89
N ARG A 60 6.57 -2.98 1.83
CA ARG A 60 6.48 -1.67 2.48
C ARG A 60 7.72 -0.84 2.11
N ILE A 61 7.54 0.17 1.28
CA ILE A 61 8.56 1.14 0.87
C ILE A 61 8.31 2.41 1.69
N VAL A 62 8.90 2.44 2.87
CA VAL A 62 8.70 3.48 3.89
C VAL A 62 10.04 3.78 4.58
N GLY A 63 10.09 4.84 5.38
CA GLY A 63 11.24 5.14 6.26
C GLY A 63 11.54 3.99 7.23
N LEU A 64 12.79 3.92 7.71
CA LEU A 64 13.22 2.91 8.69
C LEU A 64 12.99 3.34 10.14
N ASP A 65 12.86 4.65 10.38
CA ASP A 65 12.79 5.20 11.72
C ASP A 65 11.34 5.11 12.23
N ASP A 66 11.19 4.72 13.51
CA ASP A 66 9.90 4.59 14.21
C ASP A 66 9.29 5.97 14.53
N ASP A 67 10.09 7.03 14.45
CA ASP A 67 9.61 8.40 14.46
C ASP A 67 8.94 8.65 13.10
N GLU A 68 7.68 9.07 13.11
CA GLU A 68 6.74 9.17 11.97
C GLU A 68 7.19 10.07 10.78
N GLU A 69 8.47 10.43 10.71
CA GLU A 69 9.08 11.10 9.58
C GLU A 69 9.27 10.10 8.45
N ASN A 70 8.34 10.16 7.48
CA ASN A 70 8.51 9.50 6.19
C ASN A 70 9.87 9.88 5.57
N VAL A 71 10.32 9.11 4.58
CA VAL A 71 11.64 9.28 3.92
C VAL A 71 11.43 9.89 2.53
N PRO A 72 12.39 10.64 1.93
CA PRO A 72 12.17 11.18 0.61
C PRO A 72 12.39 10.09 -0.44
N VAL A 73 11.73 10.21 -1.58
CA VAL A 73 11.81 9.20 -2.65
C VAL A 73 13.27 8.95 -3.09
N GLN A 74 14.09 10.00 -3.14
CA GLN A 74 15.50 9.92 -3.57
C GLN A 74 16.32 8.92 -2.76
N ASP A 75 16.11 8.85 -1.46
CA ASP A 75 16.91 8.04 -0.54
C ASP A 75 16.61 6.55 -0.72
N LEU A 76 15.37 6.21 -1.08
CA LEU A 76 14.95 4.84 -1.32
C LEU A 76 15.06 4.42 -2.78
N ARG A 77 15.12 5.35 -3.73
CA ARG A 77 15.02 5.08 -5.16
C ARG A 77 15.92 3.94 -5.62
N LYS A 78 17.23 4.08 -5.38
CA LYS A 78 18.22 3.07 -5.79
C LYS A 78 17.95 1.73 -5.10
N PHE A 79 17.58 1.75 -3.82
CA PHE A 79 17.24 0.52 -3.10
C PHE A 79 16.02 -0.17 -3.72
N VAL A 80 14.95 0.56 -3.98
CA VAL A 80 13.71 0.04 -4.56
C VAL A 80 13.96 -0.53 -5.95
N GLU A 81 14.73 0.16 -6.81
CA GLU A 81 15.10 -0.38 -8.12
C GLU A 81 15.76 -1.76 -8.01
N HIS A 82 16.76 -1.91 -7.14
CA HIS A 82 17.42 -3.19 -6.92
C HIS A 82 16.50 -4.23 -6.29
N LEU A 83 15.65 -3.80 -5.35
CA LEU A 83 14.66 -4.66 -4.71
C LEU A 83 13.71 -5.25 -5.77
N LEU A 84 13.11 -4.41 -6.61
CA LEU A 84 12.16 -4.83 -7.65
C LEU A 84 12.81 -5.72 -8.71
N MET A 85 14.08 -5.49 -9.05
CA MET A 85 14.85 -6.36 -9.95
C MET A 85 15.12 -7.76 -9.37
N LEU A 86 15.31 -7.87 -8.06
CA LEU A 86 15.68 -9.11 -7.38
C LEU A 86 14.49 -9.87 -6.79
N ARG A 87 13.33 -9.21 -6.66
CA ARG A 87 12.10 -9.80 -6.15
C ARG A 87 11.54 -10.80 -7.16
N GLU A 88 10.99 -11.90 -6.66
CA GLU A 88 10.22 -12.83 -7.50
C GLU A 88 8.92 -12.14 -7.94
N ARG A 89 8.39 -12.47 -9.12
CA ARG A 89 7.10 -11.93 -9.59
C ARG A 89 5.92 -12.72 -9.01
N THR A 90 5.91 -12.86 -7.69
CA THR A 90 4.80 -13.45 -6.95
C THR A 90 3.75 -12.42 -6.62
N ASP A 91 2.51 -12.89 -6.47
CA ASP A 91 1.35 -12.07 -6.13
C ASP A 91 1.60 -11.28 -4.81
N LEU A 92 1.21 -10.01 -4.80
CA LEU A 92 1.29 -9.11 -3.66
C LEU A 92 -0.11 -8.98 -3.02
N GLU A 93 -0.19 -9.16 -1.71
CA GLU A 93 -1.38 -8.82 -0.94
C GLU A 93 -1.46 -7.31 -0.75
N SER A 94 -0.34 -6.68 -0.37
CA SER A 94 -0.29 -5.25 -0.07
C SER A 94 1.01 -4.59 -0.49
N VAL A 95 0.91 -3.39 -1.05
CA VAL A 95 2.03 -2.48 -1.29
C VAL A 95 1.74 -1.15 -0.59
N GLU A 96 2.63 -0.75 0.30
CA GLU A 96 2.59 0.53 1.00
C GLU A 96 3.80 1.36 0.59
N MET A 97 3.56 2.56 0.06
CA MET A 97 4.57 3.52 -0.32
C MET A 97 4.27 4.83 0.39
N LYS A 98 5.16 5.28 1.28
CA LYS A 98 4.98 6.52 2.03
C LYS A 98 6.26 7.35 2.01
N PHE A 99 6.13 8.59 1.57
CA PHE A 99 7.26 9.49 1.37
C PHE A 99 6.96 10.87 1.96
N TYR A 100 7.97 11.51 2.56
CA TYR A 100 7.79 12.89 3.04
C TYR A 100 7.87 13.89 1.90
N SER A 101 8.73 13.63 0.91
CA SER A 101 8.87 14.44 -0.29
C SER A 101 9.22 13.62 -1.52
N CYS A 102 8.89 14.18 -2.68
CA CYS A 102 9.09 13.66 -4.01
C CYS A 102 9.23 14.83 -4.99
N SER A 103 10.27 14.85 -5.81
CA SER A 103 10.37 15.83 -6.90
C SER A 103 9.60 15.37 -8.14
N GLU A 104 9.25 16.29 -9.04
CA GLU A 104 8.65 15.94 -10.34
C GLU A 104 9.51 14.93 -11.13
N GLY A 105 10.84 15.05 -11.05
CA GLY A 105 11.79 14.13 -11.68
C GLY A 105 11.75 12.70 -11.11
N GLU A 106 11.09 12.51 -9.96
CA GLU A 106 10.96 11.22 -9.29
C GLU A 106 9.64 10.51 -9.55
N MET A 107 8.60 11.25 -9.94
CA MET A 107 7.28 10.68 -10.26
C MET A 107 7.31 9.56 -11.30
N PRO A 108 8.15 9.58 -12.36
CA PRO A 108 8.26 8.44 -13.26
C PRO A 108 8.64 7.12 -12.57
N TYR A 109 9.45 7.18 -11.51
CA TYR A 109 9.82 5.99 -10.73
C TYR A 109 8.67 5.53 -9.84
N VAL A 110 7.97 6.45 -9.17
CA VAL A 110 6.78 6.13 -8.37
C VAL A 110 5.70 5.47 -9.25
N ASN A 111 5.45 6.03 -10.43
CA ASN A 111 4.54 5.44 -11.43
C ASN A 111 5.00 4.02 -11.83
N LEU A 112 6.30 3.82 -12.08
CA LEU A 112 6.85 2.49 -12.38
C LEU A 112 6.61 1.49 -11.22
N TRP A 113 6.75 1.94 -9.97
CA TRP A 113 6.53 1.10 -8.79
C TRP A 113 5.06 0.72 -8.64
N ILE A 114 4.12 1.63 -8.93
CA ILE A 114 2.68 1.32 -9.02
C ILE A 114 2.43 0.26 -10.09
N ARG A 115 2.99 0.42 -11.29
CA ARG A 115 2.82 -0.55 -12.39
C ARG A 115 3.40 -1.92 -12.02
N PHE A 116 4.53 -1.95 -11.33
CA PHE A 116 5.09 -3.20 -10.80
C PHE A 116 4.13 -3.88 -9.82
N ALA A 117 3.54 -3.14 -8.88
CA ALA A 117 2.57 -3.65 -7.93
C ALA A 117 1.35 -4.27 -8.64
N VAL A 118 0.82 -3.56 -9.65
CA VAL A 118 -0.30 -4.04 -10.48
C VAL A 118 0.06 -5.32 -11.25
N ILE A 119 1.26 -5.39 -11.85
CA ILE A 119 1.75 -6.61 -12.51
C ILE A 119 1.81 -7.79 -11.53
N CYS A 120 2.17 -7.52 -10.28
CA CYS A 120 2.18 -8.50 -9.20
C CYS A 120 0.79 -8.67 -8.55
N LYS A 121 -0.30 -8.32 -9.24
CA LYS A 121 -1.69 -8.54 -8.81
C LYS A 121 -2.02 -8.00 -7.41
N VAL A 122 -1.44 -6.85 -7.07
CA VAL A 122 -1.66 -6.22 -5.76
C VAL A 122 -3.15 -6.08 -5.42
N ARG A 123 -3.52 -6.40 -4.19
CA ARG A 123 -4.90 -6.24 -3.68
C ARG A 123 -5.10 -4.94 -2.91
N VAL A 124 -4.10 -4.50 -2.16
CA VAL A 124 -4.13 -3.23 -1.41
C VAL A 124 -2.94 -2.37 -1.84
N LEU A 125 -3.21 -1.20 -2.40
CA LEU A 125 -2.17 -0.24 -2.78
C LEU A 125 -2.37 1.06 -2.00
N THR A 126 -1.33 1.45 -1.25
CA THR A 126 -1.27 2.71 -0.52
C THR A 126 -0.11 3.55 -1.05
N LEU A 127 -0.39 4.79 -1.45
CA LEU A 127 0.62 5.77 -1.86
C LEU A 127 0.34 7.10 -1.18
N HIS A 128 1.23 7.48 -0.26
CA HIS A 128 1.17 8.75 0.45
C HIS A 128 2.43 9.58 0.18
N ILE A 129 2.26 10.81 -0.26
CA ILE A 129 3.33 11.81 -0.41
C ILE A 129 2.94 12.99 0.48
N LEU A 130 3.71 13.29 1.52
CA LEU A 130 3.35 14.32 2.53
C LEU A 130 3.95 15.70 2.24
N GLU A 131 4.30 15.97 0.99
CA GLU A 131 4.89 17.24 0.58
C GLU A 131 3.83 18.32 0.43
N ASP A 132 4.21 19.58 0.67
CA ASP A 132 3.32 20.73 0.53
C ASP A 132 2.86 20.95 -0.92
N ASP A 133 3.71 20.57 -1.89
CA ASP A 133 3.42 20.68 -3.31
C ASP A 133 2.87 19.35 -3.86
N TYR A 134 1.62 19.38 -4.34
CA TYR A 134 1.00 18.22 -4.97
C TYR A 134 1.68 17.88 -6.29
N LEU A 135 1.91 16.58 -6.53
CA LEU A 135 2.52 16.09 -7.78
C LEU A 135 1.53 15.28 -8.63
N PRO A 136 1.58 15.40 -9.96
CA PRO A 136 0.73 14.63 -10.86
C PRO A 136 1.17 13.17 -10.96
N LEU A 137 0.25 12.26 -10.64
CA LEU A 137 0.33 10.89 -11.12
C LEU A 137 0.18 10.85 -12.65
N ASP A 138 0.69 9.79 -13.28
CA ASP A 138 0.50 9.62 -14.72
C ASP A 138 -1.00 9.61 -15.09
N ASP A 139 -1.37 10.30 -16.18
CA ASP A 139 -2.76 10.30 -16.67
C ASP A 139 -3.08 9.01 -17.45
N LEU A 140 -2.77 7.87 -16.84
CA LEU A 140 -2.93 6.55 -17.41
C LEU A 140 -3.88 5.75 -16.52
N PRO A 141 -4.97 5.18 -17.09
CA PRO A 141 -5.93 4.43 -16.29
C PRO A 141 -5.24 3.26 -15.58
N LEU A 142 -5.68 3.03 -14.34
CA LEU A 142 -5.26 1.87 -13.59
C LEU A 142 -6.06 0.66 -14.08
N VAL A 143 -5.38 -0.40 -14.51
CA VAL A 143 -6.00 -1.63 -15.00
C VAL A 143 -5.58 -2.76 -14.10
N SER A 144 -6.49 -3.26 -13.26
CA SER A 144 -6.19 -4.35 -12.33
C SER A 144 -7.43 -5.20 -12.04
N LEU A 145 -7.32 -6.51 -12.28
CA LEU A 145 -8.38 -7.47 -11.95
C LEU A 145 -8.39 -7.86 -10.45
N HIS A 146 -7.41 -7.38 -9.68
CA HIS A 146 -7.16 -7.86 -8.32
C HIS A 146 -7.16 -6.76 -7.26
N LEU A 147 -6.97 -5.51 -7.66
CA LEU A 147 -6.94 -4.37 -6.74
C LEU A 147 -8.31 -4.21 -6.08
N LYS A 148 -8.33 -4.30 -4.74
CA LYS A 148 -9.51 -4.17 -3.89
C LYS A 148 -9.56 -2.83 -3.16
N THR A 149 -8.40 -2.31 -2.79
CA THR A 149 -8.29 -1.09 -2.01
C THR A 149 -7.20 -0.20 -2.59
N LEU A 150 -7.54 1.06 -2.84
CA LEU A 150 -6.63 2.12 -3.24
C LEU A 150 -6.70 3.26 -2.22
N ASP A 151 -5.56 3.62 -1.63
CA ASP A 151 -5.43 4.66 -0.62
C ASP A 151 -4.36 5.68 -1.05
N LEU A 152 -4.78 6.93 -1.26
CA LEU A 152 -4.00 8.00 -1.89
C LEU A 152 -3.96 9.21 -0.96
N TYR A 153 -2.78 9.79 -0.79
CA TYR A 153 -2.56 11.01 0.00
C TYR A 153 -1.58 11.95 -0.70
N GLY A 154 -1.91 13.24 -0.79
CA GLY A 154 -0.98 14.30 -1.23
C GLY A 154 -0.66 14.27 -2.73
N LEU A 155 -1.64 13.97 -3.58
CA LEU A 155 -1.42 13.78 -5.02
C LEU A 155 -2.33 14.67 -5.88
N ILE A 156 -1.86 15.01 -7.08
CA ILE A 156 -2.72 15.48 -8.16
C ILE A 156 -3.22 14.26 -8.94
N LEU A 157 -4.53 14.06 -8.94
CA LEU A 157 -5.20 12.96 -9.63
C LEU A 157 -5.85 13.46 -10.92
N GLU A 158 -5.26 13.03 -12.03
CA GLU A 158 -5.70 13.38 -13.38
C GLU A 158 -6.95 12.60 -13.81
N LYS A 159 -7.55 13.07 -14.90
CA LYS A 159 -8.86 12.60 -15.38
C LYS A 159 -8.90 11.10 -15.66
N SER A 160 -7.93 10.58 -16.40
CA SER A 160 -7.89 9.18 -16.85
C SER A 160 -7.51 8.24 -15.71
N PHE A 161 -6.78 8.74 -14.70
CA PHE A 161 -6.43 7.97 -13.51
C PHE A 161 -7.67 7.56 -12.68
N LEU A 162 -8.69 8.42 -12.63
CA LEU A 162 -9.93 8.20 -11.86
C LEU A 162 -10.99 7.34 -12.57
N ASP A 163 -10.66 6.76 -13.74
CA ASP A 163 -11.51 5.78 -14.40
C ASP A 163 -11.16 4.35 -13.98
N PHE A 164 -11.95 3.82 -13.03
CA PHE A 164 -11.79 2.47 -12.48
C PHE A 164 -12.74 1.45 -13.13
N ALA A 165 -13.29 1.73 -14.31
CA ALA A 165 -14.08 0.75 -15.06
C ALA A 165 -13.28 -0.53 -15.37
N SER A 166 -11.95 -0.41 -15.50
CA SER A 166 -11.02 -1.53 -15.73
C SER A 166 -10.51 -2.18 -14.44
N CYS A 167 -11.08 -1.84 -13.28
CA CYS A 167 -10.74 -2.39 -11.97
C CYS A 167 -11.97 -3.07 -11.33
N PRO A 168 -12.40 -4.25 -11.82
CA PRO A 168 -13.66 -4.88 -11.42
C PRO A 168 -13.67 -5.42 -9.97
N ALA A 169 -12.51 -5.46 -9.31
CA ALA A 169 -12.37 -5.90 -7.92
C ALA A 169 -12.28 -4.73 -6.93
N LEU A 170 -12.23 -3.48 -7.40
CA LEU A 170 -11.99 -2.32 -6.53
C LEU A 170 -13.23 -2.02 -5.71
N GLU A 171 -13.14 -2.22 -4.40
CA GLU A 171 -14.24 -2.02 -3.45
C GLU A 171 -14.06 -0.75 -2.60
N ASN A 172 -12.81 -0.35 -2.34
CA ASN A 172 -12.47 0.75 -1.45
C ASN A 172 -11.55 1.76 -2.12
N LEU A 173 -11.96 3.03 -2.14
CA LEU A 173 -11.14 4.15 -2.60
C LEU A 173 -11.08 5.21 -1.51
N LYS A 174 -9.86 5.54 -1.07
CA LYS A 174 -9.59 6.62 -0.14
C LYS A 174 -8.68 7.64 -0.80
N MET A 175 -9.09 8.88 -0.74
CA MET A 175 -8.36 10.04 -1.23
C MET A 175 -8.35 11.06 -0.12
N ASN A 176 -7.17 11.38 0.37
CA ASN A 176 -6.97 12.31 1.45
C ASN A 176 -6.03 13.40 0.97
N ASP A 177 -6.34 14.67 1.21
CA ASP A 177 -5.43 15.77 0.86
C ASP A 177 -4.92 15.67 -0.59
N CYS A 178 -5.83 15.63 -1.56
CA CYS A 178 -5.49 15.45 -2.98
C CYS A 178 -6.12 16.55 -3.82
N LYS A 179 -5.41 16.98 -4.86
CA LYS A 179 -5.98 17.80 -5.94
C LYS A 179 -6.64 16.90 -6.97
N ILE A 180 -7.91 17.12 -7.24
CA ILE A 180 -8.67 16.32 -8.20
C ILE A 180 -8.94 17.16 -9.46
N ASN A 181 -8.15 16.91 -10.51
CA ASN A 181 -8.33 17.53 -11.83
C ASN A 181 -9.40 16.79 -12.65
N GLY A 182 -9.67 15.52 -12.32
CA GLY A 182 -10.70 14.72 -12.96
C GLY A 182 -12.12 15.24 -12.72
N TRP A 183 -12.95 15.21 -13.77
CA TRP A 183 -14.38 15.57 -13.66
C TRP A 183 -15.28 14.37 -13.37
N LYS A 184 -14.74 13.14 -13.34
CA LYS A 184 -15.53 11.92 -13.13
C LYS A 184 -14.73 10.82 -12.42
N ILE A 185 -15.32 10.25 -11.38
CA ILE A 185 -14.93 8.95 -10.80
C ILE A 185 -15.92 7.91 -11.32
N SER A 186 -15.44 6.89 -12.04
CA SER A 186 -16.27 5.79 -12.56
C SER A 186 -15.79 4.45 -12.02
N SER A 187 -16.72 3.66 -11.49
CA SER A 187 -16.46 2.27 -11.09
C SER A 187 -17.77 1.50 -10.98
N LEU A 188 -17.78 0.23 -11.38
CA LEU A 188 -18.94 -0.64 -11.20
C LEU A 188 -18.88 -1.46 -9.90
N SER A 189 -17.70 -1.59 -9.30
CA SER A 189 -17.44 -2.44 -8.13
C SER A 189 -17.26 -1.68 -6.83
N LEU A 190 -17.05 -0.36 -6.89
CA LEU A 190 -16.73 0.46 -5.72
C LEU A 190 -17.89 0.49 -4.73
N LYS A 191 -17.61 0.13 -3.47
CA LYS A 191 -18.57 0.08 -2.35
C LYS A 191 -18.34 1.21 -1.35
N HIS A 192 -17.09 1.59 -1.12
CA HIS A 192 -16.70 2.58 -0.13
C HIS A 192 -15.81 3.66 -0.76
N LEU A 193 -16.27 4.91 -0.72
CA LEU A 193 -15.53 6.07 -1.21
C LEU A 193 -15.35 7.07 -0.07
N SER A 194 -14.09 7.42 0.20
CA SER A 194 -13.71 8.47 1.15
C SER A 194 -12.90 9.54 0.45
N ILE A 195 -13.39 10.77 0.48
CA ILE A 195 -12.69 11.96 -0.02
C ILE A 195 -12.61 12.94 1.15
N THR A 196 -11.42 13.16 1.69
CA THR A 196 -11.21 14.04 2.85
C THR A 196 -10.14 15.07 2.59
N SER A 197 -10.39 16.35 2.88
CA SER A 197 -9.44 17.44 2.65
C SER A 197 -8.97 17.57 1.18
N CYS A 198 -9.74 17.03 0.23
CA CYS A 198 -9.42 17.16 -1.19
C CYS A 198 -10.04 18.43 -1.78
N PHE A 199 -9.49 18.89 -2.89
CA PHE A 199 -10.02 20.05 -3.60
C PHE A 199 -10.09 19.84 -5.11
N CYS A 200 -11.03 20.53 -5.74
CA CYS A 200 -11.19 20.63 -7.19
C CYS A 200 -11.07 22.08 -7.63
N ASP A 201 -10.72 22.31 -8.89
CA ASP A 201 -10.79 23.65 -9.48
C ASP A 201 -12.22 24.23 -9.36
N PRO A 202 -12.38 25.53 -9.04
CA PRO A 202 -13.70 26.13 -8.80
C PRO A 202 -14.67 26.02 -9.98
N ASP A 203 -14.14 25.94 -11.20
CA ASP A 203 -14.92 25.83 -12.43
C ASP A 203 -15.41 24.41 -12.69
N SER A 204 -14.72 23.42 -12.13
CA SER A 204 -15.01 22.00 -12.30
C SER A 204 -15.98 21.47 -11.23
N ARG A 205 -16.83 20.52 -11.62
CA ARG A 205 -17.68 19.76 -10.68
C ARG A 205 -17.37 18.29 -10.85
N LEU A 206 -16.81 17.67 -9.80
CA LEU A 206 -16.55 16.24 -9.75
C LEU A 206 -17.87 15.46 -9.88
N ARG A 207 -17.94 14.54 -10.83
CA ARG A 207 -19.06 13.59 -10.97
C ARG A 207 -18.65 12.25 -10.39
N ILE A 208 -19.52 11.61 -9.65
CA ILE A 208 -19.25 10.28 -9.10
C ILE A 208 -20.30 9.35 -9.69
N SER A 209 -19.85 8.35 -10.46
CA SER A 209 -20.69 7.38 -11.15
C SER A 209 -20.32 5.98 -10.70
N THR A 210 -20.85 5.60 -9.55
CA THR A 210 -20.55 4.33 -8.87
C THR A 210 -21.85 3.71 -8.35
N PRO A 211 -22.56 2.92 -9.17
CA PRO A 211 -23.91 2.44 -8.83
C PRO A 211 -23.93 1.45 -7.65
N GLY A 212 -22.80 0.79 -7.36
CA GLY A 212 -22.65 -0.14 -6.24
C GLY A 212 -22.20 0.51 -4.93
N LEU A 213 -22.16 1.84 -4.84
CA LEU A 213 -21.64 2.55 -3.68
C LEU A 213 -22.57 2.39 -2.47
N VAL A 214 -22.01 1.96 -1.35
CA VAL A 214 -22.70 1.72 -0.08
C VAL A 214 -22.37 2.81 0.94
N SER A 215 -21.16 3.37 0.88
CA SER A 215 -20.70 4.39 1.81
C SER A 215 -19.94 5.48 1.08
N LEU A 216 -20.34 6.73 1.33
CA LEU A 216 -19.69 7.92 0.83
C LEU A 216 -19.31 8.82 2.03
N LYS A 217 -18.02 9.04 2.23
CA LYS A 217 -17.49 10.06 3.14
C LYS A 217 -16.94 11.21 2.33
N LEU A 218 -17.54 12.39 2.48
CA LEU A 218 -17.03 13.66 1.97
C LEU A 218 -16.77 14.57 3.18
N ASP A 219 -15.52 14.92 3.42
CA ASP A 219 -15.10 15.71 4.59
C ASP A 219 -14.10 16.79 4.17
N CYS A 220 -14.20 18.00 4.71
CA CYS A 220 -13.32 19.13 4.38
C CYS A 220 -13.06 19.34 2.86
N PHE A 221 -14.05 19.08 2.00
CA PHE A 221 -13.90 19.17 0.54
C PHE A 221 -13.99 20.64 0.06
N VAL A 222 -13.01 21.09 -0.72
CA VAL A 222 -12.97 22.46 -1.26
C VAL A 222 -13.30 22.47 -2.76
N GLY A 223 -14.29 23.28 -3.16
CA GLY A 223 -14.76 23.39 -4.54
C GLY A 223 -16.27 23.21 -4.64
N LYS A 224 -16.78 22.96 -5.85
CA LYS A 224 -18.21 22.68 -6.05
C LYS A 224 -18.54 21.29 -5.48
N THR A 225 -19.64 21.19 -4.74
CA THR A 225 -20.15 19.91 -4.22
C THR A 225 -20.21 18.85 -5.33
N PRO A 226 -19.63 17.65 -5.12
CA PRO A 226 -19.66 16.58 -6.11
C PRO A 226 -21.09 16.21 -6.54
N PHE A 227 -21.27 15.92 -7.82
CA PHE A 227 -22.53 15.46 -8.39
C PHE A 227 -22.57 13.93 -8.43
N LEU A 228 -23.58 13.35 -7.79
CA LEU A 228 -23.78 11.89 -7.76
C LEU A 228 -24.61 11.48 -8.99
N GLU A 229 -23.99 10.79 -9.93
CA GLU A 229 -24.57 10.31 -11.18
C GLU A 229 -24.81 8.79 -11.06
N ASN A 230 -25.97 8.30 -11.51
CA ASN A 230 -26.27 6.85 -11.55
C ASN A 230 -26.06 6.13 -10.20
N MET A 231 -26.54 6.72 -9.10
CA MET A 231 -26.53 6.10 -7.77
C MET A 231 -27.97 5.78 -7.36
N PRO A 232 -28.41 4.52 -7.46
CA PRO A 232 -29.83 4.19 -7.40
C PRO A 232 -30.48 4.35 -6.03
N LEU A 233 -29.74 4.58 -4.93
CA LEU A 233 -30.16 5.11 -3.62
C LEU A 233 -28.93 5.07 -2.68
N LEU A 234 -28.44 6.24 -2.26
CA LEU A 234 -27.54 6.40 -1.09
C LEU A 234 -28.37 6.78 0.12
#